data_AF-A0A672K7U1-F1
#
_entry.id   AF-A0A672K7U1-F1
#
_cell.length_a   1.000
_cell.length_b   1.000
_cell.length_c   1.000
_cell.angle_alpha   90.00
_cell.angle_beta   90.00
_cell.angle_gamma   90.00
#
_symmetry.space_group_name_H-M   'P 1'
#
loop_
_entity.id
_entity.type
_entity.pdbx_description
1 polymer ?
#
loop_
_entity_poly.entity_id
_entity_poly.type
_entity_poly.pdbx_seq_one_letter_code
_entity_poly.pdbx_strand_id
1 'polypeptide(L)'
;MNAPFSKWSCDQVCAWMEEFGLGQYVNMARQWVTSGQTLLSASLQDIEKELGIKHPLHRKKLQLALRSFSTKITEKSSELDHIWVTRWLDDIGLPQYKDQFSEGRVDGRMLQYLTVNDLLFLKVTSQLHHLSIKCAIHILHVNKFNPNCLKRRPGDENKTSPSEVVQWSNHRVMEWLRSVDLAEYAPNLRGSGVHGGLIILEPRFNSDTLAMLLNIPPQKTLLRRHLATNFNMLVGSQAQWEKQEYLESSGYTPLTT
;
A
#
# COMPACT_ATOMS: atom_id res chain seq x y z
N MET A 1 6.02 20.06 -20.56
CA MET A 1 7.28 20.82 -20.78
C MET A 1 8.24 19.96 -21.59
N ASN A 2 8.83 20.49 -22.68
CA ASN A 2 9.66 19.70 -23.62
C ASN A 2 11.18 19.73 -23.32
N ALA A 3 11.62 20.45 -22.28
CA ALA A 3 13.03 20.51 -21.89
C ALA A 3 13.37 19.48 -20.80
N PRO A 4 14.57 18.87 -20.80
CA PRO A 4 15.00 17.96 -19.73
C PRO A 4 15.11 18.70 -18.39
N PHE A 5 14.90 17.98 -17.28
CA PHE A 5 14.87 18.56 -15.93
C PHE A 5 16.11 19.38 -15.59
N SER A 6 17.31 18.96 -16.02
CA SER A 6 18.56 19.70 -15.79
C SER A 6 18.54 21.14 -16.33
N LYS A 7 17.72 21.42 -17.35
CA LYS A 7 17.58 22.74 -17.99
C LYS A 7 16.41 23.56 -17.46
N TRP A 8 15.64 23.03 -16.50
CA TRP A 8 14.55 23.79 -15.91
C TRP A 8 15.11 24.97 -15.12
N SER A 9 14.51 26.14 -15.32
CA SER A 9 14.79 27.34 -14.54
C SER A 9 14.37 27.16 -13.08
N CYS A 10 14.87 28.02 -12.19
CA CYS A 10 14.45 28.06 -10.79
C CYS A 10 12.91 28.08 -10.63
N ASP A 11 12.21 28.91 -11.40
CA ASP A 11 10.74 29.01 -11.34
C ASP A 11 10.05 27.71 -11.77
N GLN A 12 10.54 27.05 -12.82
CA GLN A 12 10.00 25.76 -13.26
C GLN A 12 10.22 24.67 -12.22
N VAL A 13 11.40 24.63 -11.57
CA VAL A 13 11.67 23.70 -10.47
C VAL A 13 10.76 23.99 -9.28
N CYS A 14 10.57 25.26 -8.92
CA CYS A 14 9.70 25.66 -7.81
C CYS A 14 8.23 25.29 -8.07
N ALA A 15 7.71 25.58 -9.27
CA ALA A 15 6.36 25.20 -9.67
C ALA A 15 6.18 23.67 -9.61
N TRP A 16 7.16 22.91 -10.10
CA TRP A 16 7.14 21.46 -10.00
C TRP A 16 7.17 20.97 -8.54
N MET A 17 7.99 21.54 -7.66
CA MET A 17 8.01 21.15 -6.24
C MET A 17 6.66 21.39 -5.57
N GLU A 18 5.96 22.46 -5.92
CA GLU A 18 4.62 22.76 -5.43
C GLU A 18 3.60 21.73 -5.88
N GLU A 19 3.52 21.45 -7.19
CA GLU A 19 2.68 20.40 -7.77
C GLU A 19 3.02 19.00 -7.21
N PHE A 20 4.29 18.77 -6.92
CA PHE A 20 4.79 17.51 -6.38
C PHE A 20 4.44 17.31 -4.90
N GLY A 21 3.80 18.29 -4.24
CA GLY A 21 3.39 18.23 -2.84
C GLY A 21 4.49 18.62 -1.85
N LEU A 22 5.54 19.30 -2.32
CA LEU A 22 6.68 19.80 -1.55
C LEU A 22 6.74 21.33 -1.53
N GLY A 23 5.59 22.01 -1.75
CA GLY A 23 5.47 23.47 -1.80
C GLY A 23 6.02 24.20 -0.58
N GLN A 24 5.98 23.57 0.60
CA GLN A 24 6.53 24.13 1.84
C GLN A 24 8.05 24.38 1.80
N TYR A 25 8.77 23.78 0.84
CA TYR A 25 10.21 23.95 0.67
C TYR A 25 10.58 24.93 -0.45
N VAL A 26 9.59 25.46 -1.19
CA VAL A 26 9.83 26.33 -2.36
C VAL A 26 10.59 27.60 -1.99
N ASN A 27 10.32 28.20 -0.84
CA ASN A 27 11.02 29.42 -0.41
C ASN A 27 12.54 29.20 -0.25
N MET A 28 12.94 28.06 0.33
CA MET A 28 14.35 27.68 0.44
C MET A 28 14.92 27.30 -0.94
N ALA A 29 14.13 26.58 -1.75
CA ALA A 29 14.53 26.24 -3.12
C ALA A 29 14.83 27.50 -3.97
N ARG A 30 14.04 28.56 -3.86
CA ARG A 30 14.28 29.83 -4.59
C ARG A 30 15.61 30.49 -4.24
N GLN A 31 16.11 30.30 -3.03
CA GLN A 31 17.36 30.92 -2.57
C GLN A 31 18.59 30.14 -3.04
N TRP A 32 18.47 28.82 -3.23
CA TRP A 32 19.60 27.94 -3.51
C TRP A 32 19.61 27.38 -4.95
N VAL A 33 18.45 27.03 -5.49
CA VAL A 33 18.32 26.37 -6.79
C VAL A 33 18.41 27.40 -7.91
N THR A 34 19.44 27.31 -8.74
CA THR A 34 19.57 28.15 -9.95
C THR A 34 18.92 27.48 -11.16
N SER A 35 19.02 26.15 -11.24
CA SER A 35 18.39 25.32 -12.27
C SER A 35 18.14 23.92 -11.75
N GLY A 36 17.40 23.09 -12.49
CA GLY A 36 17.20 21.68 -12.13
C GLY A 36 18.52 20.90 -12.01
N GLN A 37 19.60 21.33 -12.67
CA GLN A 37 20.93 20.75 -12.49
C GLN A 37 21.44 20.87 -11.05
N THR A 38 21.11 21.95 -10.33
CA THR A 38 21.48 22.13 -8.91
C THR A 38 20.97 20.94 -8.08
N LEU A 39 19.70 20.57 -8.23
CA LEU A 39 19.11 19.45 -7.49
C LEU A 39 19.66 18.09 -7.95
N LEU A 40 19.94 17.92 -9.24
CA LEU A 40 20.49 16.66 -9.75
C LEU A 40 21.93 16.39 -9.28
N SER A 41 22.71 17.45 -9.06
CA SER A 41 24.11 17.36 -8.58
C SER A 41 24.23 17.42 -7.06
N ALA A 42 23.15 17.75 -6.34
CA ALA A 42 23.16 17.89 -4.89
C ALA A 42 23.38 16.56 -4.17
N SER A 43 24.21 16.58 -3.13
CA SER A 43 24.28 15.47 -2.19
C SER A 43 23.04 15.41 -1.29
N LEU A 44 22.85 14.30 -0.58
CA LEU A 44 21.76 14.21 0.40
C LEU A 44 21.88 15.25 1.51
N GLN A 45 23.11 15.57 1.92
CA GLN A 45 23.38 16.59 2.94
C GLN A 45 23.02 17.99 2.44
N ASP A 46 23.31 18.29 1.16
CA ASP A 46 22.92 19.57 0.55
C ASP A 46 21.41 19.71 0.51
N ILE A 47 20.69 18.66 0.09
CA ILE A 47 19.22 18.64 0.07
C ILE A 47 18.64 18.89 1.47
N GLU A 48 19.18 18.25 2.50
CA GLU A 48 18.71 18.44 3.88
C GLU A 48 18.98 19.85 4.40
N LYS A 49 20.19 20.36 4.16
CA LYS A 49 20.66 21.65 4.68
C LYS A 49 20.03 22.82 3.94
N GLU A 50 20.15 22.84 2.61
CA GLU A 50 19.80 23.99 1.78
C GLU A 50 18.29 24.09 1.53
N LEU A 51 17.55 22.97 1.44
CA LEU A 51 16.08 23.00 1.38
C LEU A 51 15.41 22.94 2.75
N GLY A 52 16.17 22.74 3.83
CA GLY A 52 15.66 22.64 5.20
C GLY A 52 14.72 21.43 5.42
N ILE A 53 14.84 20.37 4.63
CA ILE A 53 13.93 19.22 4.72
C ILE A 53 14.28 18.40 5.96
N LYS A 54 13.42 18.44 6.98
CA LYS A 54 13.55 17.63 8.21
C LYS A 54 12.82 16.29 8.15
N HIS A 55 11.75 16.20 7.39
CA HIS A 55 10.91 15.01 7.35
C HIS A 55 11.56 13.92 6.46
N PRO A 56 11.87 12.72 6.99
CA PRO A 56 12.63 11.70 6.26
C PRO A 56 11.92 11.24 4.97
N LEU A 57 10.59 11.13 4.99
CA LEU A 57 9.82 10.72 3.82
C LEU A 57 9.80 11.79 2.71
N HIS A 58 9.89 13.08 3.04
CA HIS A 58 9.97 14.14 2.03
C HIS A 58 11.32 14.09 1.29
N ARG A 59 12.40 13.80 2.03
CA ARG A 59 13.72 13.59 1.45
C ARG A 59 13.70 12.39 0.53
N LYS A 60 13.16 11.26 0.99
CA LYS A 60 13.04 10.04 0.20
C LYS A 60 12.23 10.27 -1.07
N LYS A 61 11.08 10.95 -0.96
CA LYS A 61 10.24 11.35 -2.10
C LYS A 61 11.03 12.13 -3.15
N LEU A 62 11.73 13.18 -2.72
CA LEU A 62 12.53 14.03 -3.60
C LEU A 62 13.68 13.24 -4.25
N GLN A 63 14.40 12.44 -3.47
CA GLN A 63 15.49 11.60 -3.97
C GLN A 63 15.04 10.60 -5.04
N LEU A 64 13.91 9.92 -4.82
CA LEU A 64 13.33 9.00 -5.80
C LEU A 64 12.93 9.74 -7.09
N ALA A 65 12.37 10.94 -6.96
CA ALA A 65 12.03 11.75 -8.12
C ALA A 65 13.27 12.19 -8.92
N LEU A 66 14.31 12.69 -8.25
CA LEU A 66 15.55 13.10 -8.91
C LEU A 66 16.25 11.94 -9.61
N ARG A 67 16.25 10.74 -9.02
CA ARG A 67 16.76 9.52 -9.67
C ARG A 67 16.03 9.21 -10.97
N SER A 68 14.69 9.36 -11.01
CA SER A 68 13.90 9.12 -12.23
C SER A 68 14.21 10.09 -13.36
N PHE A 69 14.54 11.35 -13.05
CA PHE A 69 14.98 12.32 -14.06
C PHE A 69 16.34 11.95 -14.67
N SER A 70 17.24 11.39 -13.87
CA SER A 70 18.57 10.97 -14.33
C SER A 70 18.55 9.71 -15.21
N THR A 71 17.70 8.73 -14.88
CA THR A 71 17.62 7.46 -15.62
C THR A 71 16.76 7.55 -16.88
N LYS A 72 15.94 8.60 -17.03
CA LYS A 72 14.92 8.74 -18.09
C LYS A 72 13.91 7.58 -18.16
N ILE A 73 13.84 6.76 -17.12
CA ILE A 73 12.87 5.66 -17.02
C ILE A 73 11.60 6.25 -16.42
N THR A 74 10.51 6.21 -17.20
CA THR A 74 9.19 6.58 -16.70
C THR A 74 8.55 5.36 -16.07
N GLU A 75 8.49 5.34 -14.73
CA GLU A 75 7.81 4.28 -13.99
C GLU A 75 6.30 4.58 -13.90
N LYS A 76 5.46 3.58 -14.15
CA LYS A 76 4.00 3.73 -13.99
C LYS A 76 3.58 4.10 -12.57
N SER A 77 4.36 3.70 -11.58
CA SER A 77 4.18 4.09 -10.18
C SER A 77 4.23 5.61 -9.95
N SER A 78 4.89 6.37 -10.85
CA SER A 78 4.97 7.84 -10.77
C SER A 78 3.68 8.56 -11.16
N GLU A 79 2.74 7.88 -11.81
CA GLU A 79 1.42 8.41 -12.16
C GLU A 79 0.46 8.44 -10.95
N LEU A 80 0.82 7.75 -9.86
CA LEU A 80 0.02 7.65 -8.64
C LEU A 80 0.52 8.66 -7.62
N ASP A 81 -0.18 9.78 -7.46
CA ASP A 81 0.18 10.81 -6.48
C ASP A 81 -0.15 10.40 -5.04
N HIS A 82 0.24 11.26 -4.10
CA HIS A 82 -0.02 11.01 -2.67
C HIS A 82 -1.51 11.04 -2.30
N ILE A 83 -2.35 11.75 -3.07
CA ILE A 83 -3.80 11.77 -2.85
C ILE A 83 -4.38 10.40 -3.23
N TRP A 84 -3.96 9.83 -4.36
CA TRP A 84 -4.33 8.48 -4.76
C TRP A 84 -3.91 7.46 -3.70
N VAL A 85 -2.67 7.54 -3.18
CA VAL A 85 -2.20 6.62 -2.12
C VAL A 85 -3.06 6.71 -0.86
N THR A 86 -3.48 7.91 -0.45
CA THR A 86 -4.38 8.05 0.72
C THR A 86 -5.74 7.40 0.49
N ARG A 87 -6.29 7.43 -0.74
CA ARG A 87 -7.54 6.72 -1.08
C ARG A 87 -7.34 5.21 -1.17
N TRP A 88 -6.20 4.78 -1.71
CA TRP A 88 -5.80 3.37 -1.77
C TRP A 88 -5.73 2.72 -0.38
N LEU A 89 -5.38 3.48 0.66
CA LEU A 89 -5.46 3.00 2.05
C LEU A 89 -6.88 2.57 2.47
N ASP A 90 -7.94 3.19 1.95
CA ASP A 90 -9.31 2.69 2.18
C ASP A 90 -9.53 1.34 1.51
N ASP A 91 -9.03 1.19 0.27
CA ASP A 91 -9.24 -0.02 -0.52
C ASP A 91 -8.53 -1.23 0.09
N ILE A 92 -7.41 -1.04 0.77
CA ILE A 92 -6.69 -2.13 1.47
C ILE A 92 -7.14 -2.31 2.93
N GLY A 93 -8.05 -1.46 3.42
CA GLY A 93 -8.61 -1.55 4.77
C GLY A 93 -7.76 -0.95 5.88
N LEU A 94 -6.93 0.06 5.56
CA LEU A 94 -6.05 0.77 6.51
C LEU A 94 -6.28 2.30 6.55
N PRO A 95 -7.53 2.79 6.67
CA PRO A 95 -7.83 4.22 6.65
C PRO A 95 -7.17 4.99 7.81
N GLN A 96 -6.84 4.34 8.92
CA GLN A 96 -6.24 4.97 10.10
C GLN A 96 -4.85 5.56 9.85
N TYR A 97 -4.15 5.15 8.77
CA TYR A 97 -2.82 5.66 8.43
C TYR A 97 -2.83 6.82 7.43
N LYS A 98 -4.02 7.26 6.99
CA LYS A 98 -4.16 8.31 5.98
C LYS A 98 -3.43 9.59 6.33
N ASP A 99 -3.56 10.04 7.56
CA ASP A 99 -2.95 11.31 7.99
C ASP A 99 -1.43 11.22 7.89
N GLN A 100 -0.82 10.14 8.37
CA GLN A 100 0.64 9.95 8.31
C GLN A 100 1.15 9.80 6.87
N PHE A 101 0.43 9.07 6.02
CA PHE A 101 0.79 8.93 4.60
C PHE A 101 0.63 10.25 3.82
N SER A 102 -0.42 11.01 4.12
CA SER A 102 -0.68 12.33 3.54
C SER A 102 0.38 13.35 3.97
N GLU A 103 0.64 13.44 5.28
CA GLU A 103 1.67 14.31 5.86
C GLU A 103 3.04 13.97 5.29
N GLY A 104 3.38 12.68 5.19
CA GLY A 104 4.64 12.21 4.60
C GLY A 104 4.72 12.27 3.07
N ARG A 105 3.66 12.71 2.39
CA ARG A 105 3.54 12.83 0.93
C ARG A 105 3.85 11.54 0.16
N VAL A 106 3.50 10.39 0.75
CA VAL A 106 3.79 9.06 0.19
C VAL A 106 3.07 8.88 -1.13
N ASP A 107 3.79 8.74 -2.24
CA ASP A 107 3.25 8.50 -3.58
C ASP A 107 3.53 7.07 -4.08
N GLY A 108 3.06 6.72 -5.28
CA GLY A 108 3.24 5.37 -5.83
C GLY A 108 4.70 4.98 -6.04
N ARG A 109 5.59 5.92 -6.38
CA ARG A 109 7.04 5.67 -6.41
C ARG A 109 7.54 5.29 -5.03
N MET A 110 7.12 6.00 -3.99
CA MET A 110 7.51 5.65 -2.63
C MET A 110 7.01 4.26 -2.23
N LEU A 111 5.78 3.88 -2.59
CA LEU A 111 5.24 2.54 -2.32
C LEU A 111 6.17 1.42 -2.83
N GLN A 112 6.69 1.55 -4.06
CA GLN A 112 7.63 0.59 -4.66
C GLN A 112 8.92 0.40 -3.85
N TYR A 113 9.31 1.41 -3.06
CA TYR A 113 10.57 1.44 -2.32
C TYR A 113 10.37 1.59 -0.81
N LEU A 114 9.18 1.33 -0.27
CA LEU A 114 8.94 1.38 1.16
C LEU A 114 9.79 0.34 1.90
N THR A 115 10.40 0.78 2.99
CA THR A 115 11.13 -0.08 3.93
C THR A 115 10.34 -0.23 5.22
N VAL A 116 10.74 -1.22 6.04
CA VAL A 116 10.17 -1.39 7.39
C VAL A 116 10.33 -0.11 8.22
N ASN A 117 11.47 0.58 8.14
CA ASN A 117 11.68 1.83 8.86
C ASN A 117 10.74 2.95 8.41
N ASP A 118 10.43 3.04 7.11
CA ASP A 118 9.45 4.00 6.60
C ASP A 118 8.05 3.71 7.16
N LEU A 119 7.66 2.43 7.23
CA LEU A 119 6.39 2.02 7.83
C LEU A 119 6.32 2.40 9.32
N LEU A 120 7.43 2.26 10.06
CA LEU A 120 7.51 2.71 11.45
C LEU A 120 7.37 4.24 11.58
N PHE A 121 8.00 5.03 10.70
CA PHE A 121 7.78 6.48 10.64
C PHE A 121 6.32 6.85 10.33
N LEU A 122 5.65 6.03 9.52
CA LEU A 122 4.23 6.14 9.21
C LEU A 122 3.32 5.59 10.32
N LYS A 123 3.88 5.24 11.48
CA LYS A 123 3.20 4.66 12.65
C LYS A 123 2.51 3.32 12.36
N VAL A 124 2.91 2.63 11.31
CA VAL A 124 2.49 1.26 11.03
C VAL A 124 3.40 0.32 11.81
N THR A 125 2.93 -0.17 12.95
CA THR A 125 3.72 -1.03 13.86
C THR A 125 3.25 -2.49 13.88
N SER A 126 2.00 -2.77 13.52
CA SER A 126 1.47 -4.14 13.47
C SER A 126 2.14 -4.95 12.36
N GLN A 127 2.58 -6.16 12.70
CA GLN A 127 3.15 -7.10 11.74
C GLN A 127 2.12 -7.45 10.65
N LEU A 128 0.86 -7.64 11.02
CA LEU A 128 -0.22 -7.89 10.07
C LEU A 128 -0.37 -6.75 9.06
N HIS A 129 -0.29 -5.50 9.52
CA HIS A 129 -0.40 -4.33 8.63
C HIS A 129 0.81 -4.20 7.70
N HIS A 130 2.02 -4.59 8.13
CA HIS A 130 3.19 -4.65 7.23
C HIS A 130 2.96 -5.64 6.09
N LEU A 131 2.40 -6.82 6.40
CA LEU A 131 2.12 -7.85 5.41
C LEU A 131 0.96 -7.44 4.49
N SER A 132 -0.08 -6.82 5.05
CA SER A 132 -1.16 -6.22 4.27
C SER A 132 -0.63 -5.24 3.23
N ILE A 133 0.18 -4.26 3.65
CA ILE A 133 0.77 -3.28 2.73
C ILE A 133 1.69 -3.98 1.71
N LYS A 134 2.51 -4.95 2.13
CA LYS A 134 3.37 -5.73 1.22
C LYS A 134 2.57 -6.46 0.15
N CYS A 135 1.50 -7.17 0.52
CA CYS A 135 0.63 -7.88 -0.42
C CYS A 135 -0.07 -6.90 -1.37
N ALA A 136 -0.54 -5.76 -0.86
CA ALA A 136 -1.19 -4.75 -1.69
C ALA A 136 -0.21 -4.10 -2.70
N ILE A 137 1.04 -3.84 -2.30
CA ILE A 137 2.09 -3.37 -3.21
C ILE A 137 2.43 -4.44 -4.26
N HIS A 138 2.46 -5.72 -3.88
CA HIS A 138 2.64 -6.81 -4.85
C HIS A 138 1.53 -6.80 -5.91
N ILE A 139 0.26 -6.59 -5.51
CA ILE A 139 -0.85 -6.46 -6.46
C ILE A 139 -0.64 -5.29 -7.42
N LEU A 140 -0.18 -4.14 -6.92
CA LEU A 140 0.16 -3.00 -7.79
C LEU A 140 1.23 -3.39 -8.80
N HIS A 141 2.30 -4.07 -8.39
CA HIS A 141 3.37 -4.51 -9.29
C HIS A 141 2.86 -5.43 -10.40
N VAL A 142 2.14 -6.51 -10.07
CA VAL A 142 1.64 -7.46 -11.08
C VAL A 142 0.61 -6.82 -12.02
N ASN A 143 -0.08 -5.77 -11.57
CA ASN A 143 -1.00 -4.97 -12.37
C ASN A 143 -0.36 -3.71 -12.98
N LYS A 144 0.99 -3.63 -13.01
CA LYS A 144 1.74 -2.52 -13.63
C LYS A 144 1.35 -1.14 -13.09
N PHE A 145 1.05 -1.05 -11.80
CA PHE A 145 0.58 0.14 -11.09
C PHE A 145 -0.69 0.76 -11.70
N ASN A 146 -1.58 -0.05 -12.29
CA ASN A 146 -2.88 0.42 -12.72
C ASN A 146 -3.69 0.95 -11.50
N PRO A 147 -4.14 2.22 -11.49
CA PRO A 147 -4.84 2.82 -10.35
C PRO A 147 -6.17 2.13 -10.02
N ASN A 148 -6.72 1.34 -10.95
CA ASN A 148 -8.01 0.65 -10.81
C ASN A 148 -7.85 -0.88 -10.66
N CYS A 149 -6.69 -1.36 -10.21
CA CYS A 149 -6.44 -2.79 -10.07
C CYS A 149 -7.27 -3.44 -8.96
N LEU A 150 -7.54 -2.73 -7.85
CA LEU A 150 -8.39 -3.22 -6.77
C LEU A 150 -9.87 -3.01 -7.10
N LYS A 151 -10.70 -4.02 -6.83
CA LYS A 151 -12.13 -4.05 -7.19
C LYS A 151 -13.00 -4.03 -5.94
N ARG A 152 -13.87 -3.02 -5.86
CA ARG A 152 -14.98 -2.95 -4.89
C ARG A 152 -16.20 -3.76 -5.35
N ARG A 153 -16.43 -3.82 -6.66
CA ARG A 153 -17.52 -4.55 -7.32
C ARG A 153 -16.96 -5.23 -8.58
N PRO A 154 -16.59 -6.52 -8.52
CA PRO A 154 -16.19 -7.27 -9.71
C PRO A 154 -17.39 -7.42 -10.67
N GLY A 155 -17.13 -7.57 -11.96
CA GLY A 155 -18.16 -7.50 -13.01
C GLY A 155 -19.10 -8.71 -13.07
N ASP A 156 -18.64 -9.90 -12.67
CA ASP A 156 -19.43 -11.13 -12.66
C ASP A 156 -19.46 -11.71 -11.23
N GLU A 157 -20.54 -11.49 -10.50
CA GLU A 157 -20.67 -11.94 -9.10
C GLU A 157 -20.81 -13.47 -8.98
N ASN A 158 -21.19 -14.15 -10.06
CA ASN A 158 -21.54 -15.57 -10.06
C ASN A 158 -20.32 -16.51 -10.28
N LYS A 159 -19.14 -15.97 -10.57
CA LYS A 159 -17.92 -16.75 -10.82
C LYS A 159 -16.72 -16.19 -10.07
N THR A 160 -16.71 -16.31 -8.75
CA THR A 160 -15.54 -15.91 -7.95
C THR A 160 -14.40 -16.90 -8.14
N SER A 161 -13.31 -16.48 -8.80
CA SER A 161 -12.07 -17.25 -8.92
C SER A 161 -10.95 -16.70 -8.03
N PRO A 162 -9.97 -17.50 -7.57
CA PRO A 162 -8.86 -16.99 -6.74
C PRO A 162 -8.07 -15.83 -7.39
N SER A 163 -7.95 -15.86 -8.72
CA SER A 163 -7.34 -14.79 -9.52
C SER A 163 -8.10 -13.47 -9.50
N GLU A 164 -9.41 -13.49 -9.25
CA GLU A 164 -10.20 -12.27 -9.05
C GLU A 164 -10.20 -11.86 -7.57
N VAL A 165 -10.24 -12.84 -6.66
CA VAL A 165 -10.21 -12.61 -5.21
C VAL A 165 -8.97 -11.82 -4.82
N VAL A 166 -7.80 -12.11 -5.40
CA VAL A 166 -6.56 -11.38 -5.11
C VAL A 166 -6.71 -9.86 -5.31
N GLN A 167 -7.59 -9.41 -6.21
CA GLN A 167 -7.84 -7.99 -6.49
C GLN A 167 -8.97 -7.39 -5.64
N TRP A 168 -9.57 -8.13 -4.71
CA TRP A 168 -10.64 -7.58 -3.88
C TRP A 168 -10.14 -6.51 -2.93
N SER A 169 -10.86 -5.39 -2.89
CA SER A 169 -10.68 -4.41 -1.81
C SER A 169 -11.24 -4.95 -0.49
N ASN A 170 -10.86 -4.33 0.63
CA ASN A 170 -11.44 -4.56 1.95
C ASN A 170 -12.98 -4.47 1.93
N HIS A 171 -13.51 -3.48 1.19
CA HIS A 171 -14.95 -3.35 1.00
C HIS A 171 -15.57 -4.57 0.32
N ARG A 172 -14.95 -5.09 -0.74
CA ARG A 172 -15.45 -6.30 -1.41
C ARG A 172 -15.40 -7.53 -0.51
N VAL A 173 -14.38 -7.66 0.35
CA VAL A 173 -14.31 -8.72 1.36
C VAL A 173 -15.46 -8.60 2.36
N MET A 174 -15.80 -7.39 2.81
CA MET A 174 -16.98 -7.15 3.65
C MET A 174 -18.29 -7.55 2.95
N GLU A 175 -18.44 -7.26 1.65
CA GLU A 175 -19.60 -7.72 0.88
C GLU A 175 -19.64 -9.25 0.74
N TRP A 176 -18.49 -9.90 0.59
CA TRP A 176 -18.42 -11.36 0.59
C TRP A 176 -18.89 -11.95 1.92
N LEU A 177 -18.47 -11.39 3.06
CA LEU A 177 -18.98 -11.83 4.37
C LEU A 177 -20.50 -11.74 4.47
N ARG A 178 -21.12 -10.70 3.89
CA ARG A 178 -22.58 -10.60 3.84
C ARG A 178 -23.21 -11.72 3.00
N SER A 179 -22.60 -12.07 1.88
CA SER A 179 -23.09 -13.13 0.98
C SER A 179 -22.99 -14.55 1.57
N VAL A 180 -22.19 -14.74 2.62
CA VAL A 180 -22.02 -16.02 3.32
C VAL A 180 -22.61 -16.00 4.74
N ASP A 181 -23.62 -15.17 4.96
CA ASP A 181 -24.37 -15.07 6.23
C ASP A 181 -23.53 -14.62 7.45
N LEU A 182 -22.48 -13.82 7.23
CA LEU A 182 -21.62 -13.24 8.26
C LEU A 182 -21.68 -11.70 8.31
N ALA A 183 -22.83 -11.13 7.90
CA ALA A 183 -23.01 -9.69 7.77
C ALA A 183 -22.75 -8.90 9.07
N GLU A 184 -23.09 -9.47 10.23
CA GLU A 184 -22.89 -8.83 11.54
C GLU A 184 -21.40 -8.62 11.90
N TYR A 185 -20.49 -9.46 11.36
CA TYR A 185 -19.06 -9.38 11.64
C TYR A 185 -18.29 -8.51 10.65
N ALA A 186 -18.87 -8.24 9.47
CA ALA A 186 -18.20 -7.50 8.39
C ALA A 186 -17.64 -6.12 8.82
N PRO A 187 -18.33 -5.30 9.66
CA PRO A 187 -17.79 -4.02 10.12
C PRO A 187 -16.46 -4.13 10.89
N ASN A 188 -16.16 -5.28 11.51
CA ASN A 188 -14.92 -5.51 12.25
C ASN A 188 -13.68 -5.53 11.34
N LEU A 189 -13.85 -5.66 10.02
CA LEU A 189 -12.74 -5.58 9.07
C LEU A 189 -12.32 -4.15 8.73
N ARG A 190 -13.00 -3.12 9.24
CA ARG A 190 -12.55 -1.74 9.03
C ARG A 190 -11.28 -1.50 9.85
N GLY A 191 -10.21 -1.08 9.18
CA GLY A 191 -8.92 -0.82 9.82
C GLY A 191 -8.09 -2.08 10.10
N SER A 192 -8.53 -3.27 9.69
CA SER A 192 -7.79 -4.52 9.91
C SER A 192 -6.71 -4.81 8.85
N GLY A 193 -6.72 -4.07 7.74
CA GLY A 193 -5.86 -4.35 6.59
C GLY A 193 -6.24 -5.58 5.77
N VAL A 194 -7.37 -6.22 6.04
CA VAL A 194 -7.82 -7.40 5.29
C VAL A 194 -8.32 -6.99 3.92
N HIS A 195 -7.72 -7.54 2.87
CA HIS A 195 -8.12 -7.41 1.47
C HIS A 195 -7.73 -8.70 0.72
N GLY A 196 -8.13 -8.80 -0.54
CA GLY A 196 -7.92 -9.98 -1.39
C GLY A 196 -6.49 -10.46 -1.47
N GLY A 197 -5.55 -9.52 -1.63
CA GLY A 197 -4.11 -9.80 -1.65
C GLY A 197 -3.61 -10.49 -0.41
N LEU A 198 -3.96 -9.99 0.76
CA LEU A 198 -3.59 -10.62 2.02
C LEU A 198 -4.20 -12.04 2.14
N ILE A 199 -5.47 -12.19 1.76
CA ILE A 199 -6.19 -13.47 1.81
C ILE A 199 -5.49 -14.53 0.94
N ILE A 200 -5.11 -14.17 -0.28
CA ILE A 200 -4.55 -15.12 -1.25
C ILE A 200 -3.04 -15.30 -1.09
N LEU A 201 -2.28 -14.22 -0.92
CA LEU A 201 -0.83 -14.22 -1.08
C LEU A 201 -0.03 -14.43 0.21
N GLU A 202 -0.61 -14.24 1.40
CA GLU A 202 0.09 -14.47 2.67
C GLU A 202 -0.23 -15.89 3.20
N PRO A 203 0.74 -16.82 3.20
CA PRO A 203 0.50 -18.20 3.61
C PRO A 203 0.08 -18.33 5.08
N ARG A 204 0.51 -17.41 5.95
CA ARG A 204 0.11 -17.42 7.36
C ARG A 204 -1.32 -16.93 7.59
N PHE A 205 -1.91 -16.22 6.63
CA PHE A 205 -3.28 -15.69 6.77
C PHE A 205 -4.29 -16.79 6.45
N ASN A 206 -4.95 -17.31 7.48
CA ASN A 206 -5.90 -18.42 7.39
C ASN A 206 -7.26 -18.07 8.03
N SER A 207 -8.19 -19.02 8.00
CA SER A 207 -9.55 -18.85 8.54
C SER A 207 -9.55 -18.50 10.03
N ASP A 208 -8.60 -19.00 10.82
CA ASP A 208 -8.48 -18.67 12.24
C ASP A 208 -8.04 -17.24 12.48
N THR A 209 -7.08 -16.74 11.68
CA THR A 209 -6.64 -15.34 11.71
C THR A 209 -7.81 -14.43 11.31
N LEU A 210 -8.56 -14.79 10.27
CA LEU A 210 -9.76 -14.06 9.88
C LEU A 210 -10.82 -14.07 10.99
N ALA A 211 -11.04 -15.21 11.65
CA ALA A 211 -11.98 -15.30 12.78
C ALA A 211 -11.58 -14.40 13.95
N MET A 212 -10.28 -14.28 14.24
CA MET A 212 -9.76 -13.35 15.26
C MET A 212 -10.05 -11.90 14.88
N LEU A 213 -9.77 -11.50 13.63
CA LEU A 213 -10.03 -10.14 13.14
C LEU A 213 -11.52 -9.80 13.06
N LEU A 214 -12.37 -10.81 12.88
CA LEU A 214 -13.82 -10.67 12.94
C LEU A 214 -14.37 -10.64 14.38
N ASN A 215 -13.51 -10.75 15.40
CA ASN A 215 -13.90 -10.87 16.81
C ASN A 215 -14.84 -12.05 17.07
N ILE A 216 -14.67 -13.17 16.36
CA ILE A 216 -15.43 -14.41 16.60
C ILE A 216 -14.72 -15.22 17.69
N PRO A 217 -15.33 -15.46 18.86
CA PRO A 217 -14.66 -16.20 19.94
C PRO A 217 -14.36 -17.67 19.57
N PRO A 218 -13.31 -18.30 20.12
CA PRO A 218 -13.01 -19.73 19.93
C PRO A 218 -14.17 -20.67 20.27
N GLN A 219 -15.03 -20.27 21.22
CA GLN A 219 -16.18 -21.05 21.68
C GLN A 219 -17.31 -21.14 20.66
N LYS A 220 -17.39 -20.22 19.68
CA LYS A 220 -18.39 -20.27 18.60
C LYS A 220 -17.97 -21.26 17.50
N THR A 221 -17.84 -22.53 17.85
CA THR A 221 -17.28 -23.59 16.99
C THR A 221 -18.06 -23.77 15.67
N LEU A 222 -19.39 -23.72 15.70
CA LEU A 222 -20.22 -23.82 14.50
C LEU A 222 -19.96 -22.66 13.53
N LEU A 223 -19.84 -21.44 14.06
CA LEU A 223 -19.58 -20.24 13.27
C LEU A 223 -18.17 -20.26 12.67
N ARG A 224 -17.17 -20.69 13.46
CA ARG A 224 -15.79 -20.85 12.97
C ARG A 224 -15.69 -21.91 11.88
N ARG A 225 -16.40 -23.03 12.02
CA ARG A 225 -16.50 -24.05 10.98
C ARG A 225 -17.14 -23.51 9.71
N HIS A 226 -18.24 -22.77 9.83
CA HIS A 226 -18.90 -22.11 8.70
C HIS A 226 -17.96 -21.13 7.98
N LEU A 227 -17.26 -20.27 8.73
CA LEU A 227 -16.25 -19.36 8.17
C LEU A 227 -15.13 -20.12 7.49
N ALA A 228 -14.59 -21.18 8.08
CA ALA A 228 -13.51 -21.98 7.50
C ALA A 228 -13.93 -22.63 6.17
N THR A 229 -15.14 -23.21 6.11
CA THR A 229 -15.67 -23.78 4.86
C THR A 229 -15.78 -22.73 3.76
N ASN A 230 -16.36 -21.56 4.07
CA ASN A 230 -16.49 -20.47 3.09
C ASN A 230 -15.14 -19.86 2.69
N PHE A 231 -14.20 -19.72 3.64
CA PHE A 231 -12.85 -19.25 3.37
C PHE A 231 -12.11 -20.21 2.42
N ASN A 232 -12.19 -21.52 2.64
CA ASN A 232 -11.55 -22.51 1.77
C ASN A 232 -12.13 -22.50 0.35
N MET A 233 -13.46 -22.35 0.23
CA MET A 233 -14.10 -22.15 -1.08
C MET A 233 -13.63 -20.88 -1.78
N LEU A 234 -13.43 -19.78 -1.02
CA LEU A 234 -12.99 -18.50 -1.55
C LEU A 234 -11.54 -18.56 -2.08
N VAL A 235 -10.61 -19.16 -1.33
CA VAL A 235 -9.19 -19.19 -1.71
C VAL A 235 -8.86 -20.24 -2.76
N GLY A 236 -9.68 -21.29 -2.86
CA GLY A 236 -9.48 -22.40 -3.79
C GLY A 236 -8.43 -23.40 -3.31
N SER A 237 -8.39 -24.57 -3.96
CA SER A 237 -7.59 -25.72 -3.55
C SER A 237 -6.09 -25.45 -3.48
N GLN A 238 -5.54 -24.69 -4.43
CA GLN A 238 -4.11 -24.37 -4.48
C GLN A 238 -3.66 -23.55 -3.26
N ALA A 239 -4.32 -22.42 -3.00
CA ALA A 239 -3.98 -21.57 -1.86
C ALA A 239 -4.30 -22.26 -0.52
N GLN A 240 -5.30 -23.14 -0.48
CA GLN A 240 -5.57 -23.97 0.70
C GLN A 240 -4.39 -24.90 0.99
N TRP A 241 -3.86 -25.59 -0.02
CA TRP A 241 -2.73 -26.51 0.13
C TRP A 241 -1.46 -25.77 0.58
N GLU A 242 -1.13 -24.65 -0.06
CA GLU A 242 0.05 -23.82 0.31
C GLU A 242 -0.01 -23.31 1.75
N LYS A 243 -1.20 -22.90 2.22
CA LYS A 243 -1.41 -22.46 3.61
C LYS A 243 -1.27 -23.62 4.59
N GLN A 244 -1.75 -24.81 4.23
CA GLN A 244 -1.62 -26.00 5.06
C GLN A 244 -0.16 -26.48 5.15
N GLU A 245 0.56 -26.55 4.03
CA GLU A 245 1.99 -26.92 4.01
C GLU A 245 2.83 -25.95 4.87
N TYR A 246 2.53 -24.65 4.81
CA TYR A 246 3.21 -23.67 5.63
C TYR A 246 2.93 -23.86 7.14
N LEU A 247 1.68 -24.18 7.52
CA LEU A 247 1.30 -24.46 8.90
C LEU A 247 2.01 -25.69 9.46
N GLU A 248 2.25 -26.69 8.63
CA GLU A 248 2.92 -27.95 9.00
C GLU A 248 4.45 -27.83 8.99
N SER A 249 5.01 -26.70 8.53
CA SER A 249 6.45 -26.47 8.47
C SER A 249 7.08 -26.24 9.84
N SER A 250 8.27 -26.79 10.07
CA SER A 250 8.98 -26.77 11.37
C SER A 250 9.38 -25.37 11.87
N GLY A 251 9.21 -24.32 11.06
CA GLY A 251 9.51 -22.91 11.38
C GLY A 251 8.26 -22.03 11.52
N TYR A 252 7.06 -22.62 11.60
CA TYR A 252 5.81 -21.87 11.65
C TYR A 252 5.75 -20.92 12.85
N THR A 253 5.40 -19.67 12.57
CA THR A 253 5.08 -18.65 13.57
C THR A 253 3.72 -18.04 13.25
N PRO A 254 2.75 -18.07 14.19
CA PRO A 254 1.44 -17.45 13.98
C PRO A 254 1.54 -15.95 13.69
N LEU A 255 0.59 -15.44 12.91
CA LEU A 255 0.43 -14.00 12.76
C LEU A 255 -0.03 -13.38 14.08
N THR A 256 0.74 -12.43 14.58
CA THR A 256 0.27 -11.53 15.64
C THR A 256 -0.48 -10.36 14.98
N THR A 257 -1.73 -10.20 15.37
CA THR A 257 -2.62 -9.13 14.90
C THR A 257 -2.35 -7.83 15.65
#